data_AF-A0A935RFK3-F1
#
_entry.id   AF-A0A935RFK3-F1
#
_cell.length_a   1.000
_cell.length_b   1.000
_cell.length_c   1.000
_cell.angle_alpha   90.00
_cell.angle_beta   90.00
_cell.angle_gamma   90.00
#
_symmetry.space_group_name_H-M   'P 1'
#
loop_
_entity.id
_entity.type
_entity.pdbx_description
1 polymer ?
#
loop_
_entity_poly.entity_id
_entity_poly.type
_entity_poly.pdbx_seq_one_letter_code
_entity_poly.pdbx_strand_id
1 'polypeptide(L)'
;MYTITRPVRLLALVTALAALALACGCGSDTVKPTPTAAAPTLPDPERLVPDLAFFDQGAALSAKEAGAYDNFVNAYLRVVVVDALTHLVLAPPVTAFAVALHTIPSPQPDGSWLWVYTWVNGPEEAQIRLRGHEVGDVVQWELRVTALSNDPAFDNVLWFEGQTARDGAEGTWTFHDPELAGNPAVGELAWGDDDEGAYLTLECISGDDIGDLLTYRHDAPACIVGFHDGGTGHDYDIRWNERDGSGSLLVPDYNGGMRACWDMHQNDSVCP
;
A
#
# COMPACT_ATOMS: atom_id res chain seq x y z
N MET A 1 -13.81 -3.34 25.22
CA MET A 1 -14.12 -2.50 26.39
C MET A 1 -15.14 -1.45 25.92
N TYR A 2 -16.25 -1.28 26.67
CA TYR A 2 -17.35 -0.31 26.51
C TYR A 2 -18.32 -0.39 25.31
N THR A 3 -19.53 -0.87 25.63
CA THR A 3 -20.82 -0.51 25.03
C THR A 3 -21.22 0.94 25.37
N ILE A 4 -21.82 1.69 24.43
CA ILE A 4 -22.83 2.71 24.75
C ILE A 4 -24.01 2.62 23.78
N THR A 5 -25.20 2.59 24.38
CA THR A 5 -26.52 2.52 23.78
C THR A 5 -27.10 3.94 23.58
N ARG A 6 -27.83 4.14 22.48
CA ARG A 6 -29.13 4.85 22.31
C ARG A 6 -29.18 5.77 21.07
N PRO A 7 -30.20 5.62 20.19
CA PRO A 7 -30.70 6.73 19.39
C PRO A 7 -31.92 7.36 20.07
N VAL A 8 -31.83 8.66 20.39
CA VAL A 8 -33.02 9.50 20.62
C VAL A 8 -33.32 10.24 19.32
N ARG A 9 -34.56 10.06 18.85
CA ARG A 9 -35.15 10.67 17.65
C ARG A 9 -35.35 12.18 17.85
N LEU A 10 -35.22 12.98 16.78
CA LEU A 10 -36.28 13.93 16.40
C LEU A 10 -36.14 14.47 14.95
N LEU A 11 -37.29 14.50 14.29
CA LEU A 11 -37.69 15.20 13.06
C LEU A 11 -37.13 16.63 12.90
N ALA A 12 -36.90 17.09 11.65
CA ALA A 12 -37.92 17.80 10.86
C ALA A 12 -37.37 18.41 9.56
N LEU A 13 -38.25 18.38 8.56
CA LEU A 13 -38.19 18.87 7.19
C LEU A 13 -38.27 20.42 7.11
N VAL A 14 -37.48 21.08 6.27
CA VAL A 14 -37.87 22.34 5.59
C VAL A 14 -37.20 22.46 4.21
N THR A 15 -38.03 22.51 3.18
CA THR A 15 -37.75 22.90 1.79
C THR A 15 -37.84 24.43 1.65
N ALA A 16 -36.97 25.05 0.84
CA ALA A 16 -37.33 26.19 -0.01
C ALA A 16 -36.24 26.51 -1.06
N LEU A 17 -36.72 26.99 -2.20
CA LEU A 17 -36.13 27.03 -3.52
C LEU A 17 -35.60 28.44 -3.87
N ALA A 18 -34.62 28.46 -4.77
CA ALA A 18 -34.46 29.38 -5.90
C ALA A 18 -33.65 30.70 -5.79
N ALA A 19 -32.74 30.77 -6.76
CA ALA A 19 -32.47 31.86 -7.71
C ALA A 19 -31.32 32.86 -7.42
N LEU A 20 -30.19 32.55 -8.09
CA LEU A 20 -29.59 33.33 -9.17
C LEU A 20 -29.24 34.81 -8.89
N ALA A 21 -27.95 35.07 -8.69
CA ALA A 21 -27.32 36.32 -9.10
C ALA A 21 -25.95 36.02 -9.74
N LEU A 22 -25.88 36.26 -11.05
CA LEU A 22 -24.64 36.37 -11.81
C LEU A 22 -23.88 37.62 -11.36
N ALA A 23 -22.59 37.48 -11.08
CA ALA A 23 -21.64 38.58 -11.14
C ALA A 23 -20.35 38.08 -11.80
N CYS A 24 -20.06 38.67 -12.97
CA CYS A 24 -18.82 38.52 -13.70
C CYS A 24 -17.61 38.95 -12.85
N GLY A 25 -16.63 38.07 -12.73
CA GLY A 25 -15.26 38.41 -12.34
C GLY A 25 -14.30 37.84 -13.37
N CYS A 26 -13.80 38.68 -14.27
CA CYS A 26 -12.61 38.39 -15.09
C CYS A 26 -11.37 38.62 -14.25
N GLY A 27 -10.46 37.65 -14.18
CA GLY A 27 -9.16 37.79 -13.53
C GLY A 27 -8.23 36.62 -13.85
N SER A 28 -7.30 36.88 -14.78
CA SER A 28 -6.16 36.06 -15.23
C SER A 28 -6.47 34.66 -15.80
N ASP A 29 -6.09 34.48 -17.07
CA ASP A 29 -6.07 33.20 -17.79
C ASP A 29 -5.26 32.15 -17.02
N THR A 30 -5.93 31.37 -16.18
CA THR A 30 -5.48 30.01 -15.91
C THR A 30 -5.69 29.24 -17.21
N VAL A 31 -4.65 28.56 -17.68
CA VAL A 31 -4.74 27.61 -18.78
C VAL A 31 -5.80 26.60 -18.36
N LYS A 32 -7.04 26.79 -18.85
CA LYS A 32 -8.08 25.79 -18.65
C LYS A 32 -7.58 24.51 -19.32
N PRO A 33 -7.59 23.37 -18.64
CA PRO A 33 -7.25 22.11 -19.27
C PRO A 33 -8.10 21.99 -20.54
N THR A 34 -7.42 21.73 -21.66
CA THR A 34 -8.11 21.59 -22.95
C THR A 34 -9.14 20.48 -22.76
N PRO A 35 -10.38 20.57 -23.29
CA PRO A 35 -11.43 19.56 -23.11
C PRO A 35 -11.09 18.13 -23.55
N THR A 36 -9.86 17.91 -24.02
CA THR A 36 -9.24 16.67 -24.50
C THR A 36 -8.06 16.20 -23.65
N ALA A 37 -7.67 16.88 -22.57
CA ALA A 37 -6.67 16.33 -21.66
C ALA A 37 -7.23 15.05 -21.04
N ALA A 38 -6.51 13.95 -21.17
CA ALA A 38 -6.82 12.73 -20.45
C ALA A 38 -6.37 12.88 -19.00
N ALA A 39 -7.07 12.23 -18.06
CA ALA A 39 -6.57 12.10 -16.70
C ALA A 39 -5.26 11.29 -16.70
N PRO A 40 -4.35 11.54 -15.74
CA PRO A 40 -3.13 10.76 -15.62
C PRO A 40 -3.45 9.29 -15.38
N THR A 41 -2.54 8.42 -15.85
CA THR A 41 -2.62 6.99 -15.58
C THR A 41 -2.44 6.76 -14.08
N LEU A 42 -3.37 6.01 -13.48
CA LEU A 42 -3.25 5.55 -12.10
C LEU A 42 -2.30 4.33 -12.09
N PRO A 43 -1.36 4.24 -11.13
CA PRO A 43 -0.59 3.01 -10.90
C PRO A 43 -1.47 1.77 -10.79
N ASP A 44 -0.93 0.64 -11.22
CA ASP A 44 -1.56 -0.66 -11.02
C ASP A 44 -1.45 -1.07 -9.53
N PRO A 45 -2.57 -1.28 -8.80
CA PRO A 45 -2.56 -1.68 -7.41
C PRO A 45 -1.78 -2.97 -7.13
N GLU A 46 -1.67 -3.88 -8.11
CA GLU A 46 -0.88 -5.11 -7.96
C GLU A 46 0.61 -4.82 -7.77
N ARG A 47 1.11 -3.66 -8.21
CA ARG A 47 2.50 -3.23 -8.01
C ARG A 47 2.78 -2.65 -6.63
N LEU A 48 1.73 -2.39 -5.86
CA LEU A 48 1.80 -1.76 -4.54
C LEU A 48 1.79 -2.79 -3.41
N VAL A 49 1.78 -4.08 -3.75
CA VAL A 49 1.84 -5.20 -2.81
C VAL A 49 2.84 -6.25 -3.32
N PRO A 50 3.64 -6.87 -2.45
CA PRO A 50 4.48 -8.01 -2.84
C PRO A 50 3.65 -9.19 -3.37
N ASP A 51 4.09 -9.82 -4.47
CA ASP A 51 3.53 -11.11 -4.89
C ASP A 51 4.23 -12.25 -4.11
N LEU A 52 3.50 -12.80 -3.14
CA LEU A 52 3.93 -13.89 -2.27
C LEU A 52 3.15 -15.18 -2.52
N ALA A 53 2.47 -15.31 -3.67
CA ALA A 53 1.59 -16.43 -3.97
C ALA A 53 2.30 -17.80 -3.94
N PHE A 54 3.63 -17.85 -4.14
CA PHE A 54 4.43 -19.08 -3.98
C PHE A 54 4.26 -19.73 -2.60
N PHE A 55 4.03 -18.92 -1.56
CA PHE A 55 3.84 -19.37 -0.20
C PHE A 55 2.38 -19.64 0.16
N ASP A 56 1.42 -19.53 -0.77
CA ASP A 56 0.03 -19.96 -0.53
C ASP A 56 -0.12 -21.49 -0.66
N GLN A 57 0.46 -22.22 0.30
CA GLN A 57 0.50 -23.69 0.24
C GLN A 57 -0.57 -24.39 1.08
N GLY A 58 -1.33 -23.65 1.89
CA GLY A 58 -2.48 -24.16 2.65
C GLY A 58 -2.25 -25.53 3.30
N ALA A 59 -3.08 -26.52 2.95
CA ALA A 59 -3.02 -27.87 3.51
C ALA A 59 -1.75 -28.66 3.11
N ALA A 60 -1.06 -28.30 2.02
CA ALA A 60 0.15 -28.99 1.57
C ALA A 60 1.31 -28.84 2.56
N LEU A 61 1.33 -27.77 3.36
CA LEU A 61 2.30 -27.60 4.44
C LEU A 61 2.13 -28.66 5.53
N SER A 62 0.90 -29.01 5.87
CA SER A 62 0.63 -29.98 6.96
C SER A 62 1.03 -31.42 6.61
N ALA A 63 1.30 -31.70 5.33
CA ALA A 63 1.83 -32.98 4.87
C ALA A 63 3.36 -33.06 4.95
N LYS A 64 4.07 -31.97 5.32
CA LYS A 64 5.53 -31.96 5.43
C LYS A 64 5.97 -32.42 6.81
N GLU A 65 6.80 -33.47 6.83
CA GLU A 65 7.32 -34.05 8.07
C GLU A 65 8.44 -33.19 8.67
N ALA A 66 8.42 -33.00 10.00
CA ALA A 66 9.48 -32.29 10.70
C ALA A 66 10.85 -33.00 10.51
N GLY A 67 11.91 -32.22 10.29
CA GLY A 67 13.28 -32.70 10.11
C GLY A 67 13.72 -32.96 8.66
N ALA A 68 12.80 -32.92 7.69
CA ALA A 68 13.13 -33.03 6.26
C ALA A 68 12.86 -31.75 5.47
N TYR A 69 12.07 -30.82 6.04
CA TYR A 69 11.59 -29.59 5.39
C TYR A 69 11.79 -28.37 6.29
N ASP A 70 12.66 -28.45 7.29
CA ASP A 70 12.75 -27.44 8.36
C ASP A 70 13.11 -26.07 7.78
N ASN A 71 13.99 -26.02 6.78
CA ASN A 71 14.43 -24.78 6.14
C ASN A 71 13.27 -24.11 5.40
N PHE A 72 12.58 -24.87 4.54
CA PHE A 72 11.42 -24.37 3.81
C PHE A 72 10.29 -23.94 4.75
N VAL A 73 9.97 -24.75 5.76
CA VAL A 73 8.90 -24.44 6.71
C VAL A 73 9.23 -23.18 7.51
N ASN A 74 10.50 -22.98 7.89
CA ASN A 74 10.93 -21.76 8.57
C ASN A 74 10.75 -20.53 7.67
N ALA A 75 11.19 -20.61 6.40
CA ALA A 75 11.00 -19.54 5.43
C ALA A 75 9.49 -19.24 5.23
N TYR A 76 8.68 -20.27 4.99
CA TYR A 76 7.23 -20.14 4.83
C TYR A 76 6.59 -19.37 6.00
N LEU A 77 6.88 -19.76 7.24
CA LEU A 77 6.25 -19.13 8.41
C LEU A 77 6.60 -17.65 8.53
N ARG A 78 7.83 -17.27 8.17
CA ARG A 78 8.26 -15.87 8.16
C ARG A 78 7.60 -15.08 7.05
N VAL A 79 7.54 -15.64 5.84
CA VAL A 79 6.88 -14.96 4.72
C VAL A 79 5.39 -14.77 4.99
N VAL A 80 4.70 -15.75 5.59
CA VAL A 80 3.30 -15.58 6.00
C VAL A 80 3.10 -14.46 7.02
N VAL A 81 4.04 -14.29 7.96
CA VAL A 81 3.98 -13.16 8.91
C VAL A 81 4.21 -11.83 8.19
N VAL A 82 5.22 -11.75 7.32
CA VAL A 82 5.48 -10.56 6.50
C VAL A 82 4.28 -10.22 5.63
N ASP A 83 3.69 -11.21 4.96
CA ASP A 83 2.52 -11.06 4.12
C ASP A 83 1.33 -10.50 4.91
N ALA A 84 1.04 -11.08 6.08
CA ALA A 84 -0.04 -10.62 6.95
C ALA A 84 0.17 -9.18 7.46
N LEU A 85 1.39 -8.82 7.85
CA LEU A 85 1.73 -7.45 8.29
C LEU A 85 1.64 -6.45 7.14
N THR A 86 2.16 -6.83 5.97
CA THR A 86 2.10 -5.99 4.76
C THR A 86 0.66 -5.75 4.35
N HIS A 87 -0.18 -6.79 4.34
CA HIS A 87 -1.61 -6.65 4.07
C HIS A 87 -2.32 -5.78 5.12
N LEU A 88 -1.97 -5.91 6.41
CA LEU A 88 -2.56 -5.08 7.46
C LEU A 88 -2.29 -3.59 7.22
N VAL A 89 -1.07 -3.25 6.79
CA VAL A 89 -0.64 -1.86 6.58
C VAL A 89 -1.09 -1.31 5.22
N LEU A 90 -0.89 -2.06 4.14
CA LEU A 90 -1.09 -1.57 2.77
C LEU A 90 -2.49 -1.81 2.22
N ALA A 91 -3.22 -2.85 2.67
CA ALA A 91 -4.52 -3.15 2.08
C ALA A 91 -5.53 -1.99 2.20
N PRO A 92 -5.66 -1.29 3.34
CA PRO A 92 -6.58 -0.15 3.43
C PRO A 92 -6.26 0.98 2.41
N PRO A 93 -5.06 1.58 2.36
CA PRO A 93 -4.77 2.64 1.39
C PRO A 93 -4.77 2.15 -0.06
N VAL A 94 -4.23 0.95 -0.35
CA VAL A 94 -4.18 0.41 -1.72
C VAL A 94 -5.58 0.10 -2.25
N THR A 95 -6.46 -0.50 -1.44
CA THR A 95 -7.84 -0.76 -1.88
C THR A 95 -8.67 0.51 -1.99
N ALA A 96 -8.46 1.49 -1.10
CA ALA A 96 -9.07 2.82 -1.24
C ALA A 96 -8.64 3.50 -2.53
N PHE A 97 -7.36 3.42 -2.89
CA PHE A 97 -6.84 3.92 -4.16
C PHE A 97 -7.42 3.16 -5.36
N ALA A 98 -7.51 1.83 -5.31
CA ALA A 98 -8.00 1.00 -6.42
C ALA A 98 -9.42 1.35 -6.88
N VAL A 99 -10.28 1.89 -6.01
CA VAL A 99 -11.63 2.37 -6.40
C VAL A 99 -11.56 3.52 -7.41
N ALA A 100 -10.47 4.30 -7.44
CA ALA A 100 -10.27 5.37 -8.41
C ALA A 100 -10.20 4.84 -9.86
N LEU A 101 -9.72 3.60 -10.08
CA LEU A 101 -9.69 2.94 -11.39
C LEU A 101 -11.09 2.74 -11.99
N HIS A 102 -12.12 2.75 -11.15
CA HIS A 102 -13.52 2.58 -11.54
C HIS A 102 -14.35 3.86 -11.34
N THR A 103 -13.68 4.98 -11.04
CA THR A 103 -14.33 6.27 -10.80
C THR A 103 -13.94 7.26 -11.88
N ILE A 104 -14.94 7.98 -12.41
CA ILE A 104 -14.69 9.01 -13.42
C ILE A 104 -14.11 10.26 -12.73
N PRO A 105 -12.90 10.71 -13.07
CA PRO A 105 -12.34 11.92 -12.49
C PRO A 105 -12.97 13.19 -13.06
N SER A 106 -12.87 14.26 -12.28
CA SER A 106 -13.28 15.61 -12.66
C SER A 106 -12.06 16.53 -12.82
N PRO A 107 -11.91 17.23 -13.96
CA PRO A 107 -10.82 18.19 -14.13
C PRO A 107 -11.04 19.40 -13.22
N GLN A 108 -9.97 19.92 -12.65
CA GLN A 108 -9.96 21.05 -11.74
C GLN A 108 -9.44 22.33 -12.43
N PRO A 109 -9.79 23.53 -11.91
CA PRO A 109 -9.37 24.81 -12.52
C PRO A 109 -7.86 25.05 -12.58
N ASP A 110 -7.09 24.33 -11.75
CA ASP A 110 -5.63 24.41 -11.65
C ASP A 110 -4.92 23.36 -12.52
N GLY A 111 -5.66 22.61 -13.33
CA GLY A 111 -5.12 21.55 -14.19
C GLY A 111 -4.95 20.20 -13.50
N SER A 112 -5.27 20.07 -12.22
CA SER A 112 -5.34 18.77 -11.54
C SER A 112 -6.60 17.99 -11.89
N TRP A 113 -6.63 16.71 -11.54
CA TRP A 113 -7.78 15.82 -11.62
C TRP A 113 -8.20 15.39 -10.24
N LEU A 114 -9.51 15.29 -10.00
CA LEU A 114 -10.08 14.91 -8.72
C LEU A 114 -11.05 13.73 -8.88
N TRP A 115 -10.78 12.65 -8.15
CA TRP A 115 -11.68 11.54 -7.94
C TRP A 115 -12.33 11.70 -6.57
N VAL A 116 -13.66 11.61 -6.52
CA VAL A 116 -14.42 11.63 -5.26
C VAL A 116 -15.35 10.43 -5.24
N TYR A 117 -15.22 9.60 -4.22
CA TYR A 117 -15.99 8.36 -4.09
C TYR A 117 -16.12 7.96 -2.62
N THR A 118 -17.01 7.01 -2.36
CA THR A 118 -17.12 6.33 -1.08
C THR A 118 -16.29 5.06 -1.14
N TRP A 119 -15.44 4.84 -0.15
CA TRP A 119 -14.73 3.58 0.08
C TRP A 119 -15.34 2.88 1.30
N VAL A 120 -15.47 1.57 1.22
CA VAL A 120 -16.07 0.72 2.25
C VAL A 120 -15.11 -0.42 2.55
N ASN A 121 -14.78 -0.62 3.82
CA ASN A 121 -13.97 -1.74 4.29
C ASN A 121 -14.64 -2.40 5.50
N GLY A 122 -15.29 -3.54 5.28
CA GLY A 122 -16.10 -4.18 6.31
C GLY A 122 -17.22 -3.24 6.82
N PRO A 123 -17.26 -2.87 8.11
CA PRO A 123 -18.24 -1.94 8.66
C PRO A 123 -17.86 -0.46 8.50
N GLU A 124 -16.64 -0.15 8.05
CA GLU A 124 -16.12 1.21 7.93
C GLU A 124 -16.49 1.80 6.58
N GLU A 125 -16.91 3.06 6.59
CA GLU A 125 -17.23 3.83 5.39
C GLU A 125 -16.53 5.20 5.47
N ALA A 126 -15.83 5.57 4.39
CA ALA A 126 -15.18 6.87 4.29
C ALA A 126 -15.39 7.49 2.92
N GLN A 127 -15.44 8.83 2.89
CA GLN A 127 -15.36 9.58 1.64
C GLN A 127 -13.90 9.84 1.31
N ILE A 128 -13.51 9.43 0.10
CA ILE A 128 -12.16 9.61 -0.43
C ILE A 128 -12.15 10.76 -1.42
N ARG A 129 -11.09 11.57 -1.36
CA ARG A 129 -10.73 12.57 -2.36
C ARG A 129 -9.30 12.31 -2.81
N LEU A 130 -9.14 11.69 -3.97
CA LEU A 130 -7.83 11.52 -4.61
C LEU A 130 -7.63 12.64 -5.61
N ARG A 131 -6.51 13.34 -5.54
CA ARG A 131 -6.12 14.39 -6.47
C ARG A 131 -4.82 14.01 -7.16
N GLY A 132 -4.78 14.16 -8.48
CA GLY A 132 -3.59 13.96 -9.31
C GLY A 132 -3.24 15.23 -10.07
N HIS A 133 -2.02 15.74 -9.95
CA HIS A 133 -1.53 16.93 -10.64
C HIS A 133 -0.29 16.60 -11.47
N GLU A 134 -0.38 16.75 -12.79
CA GLU A 134 0.76 16.50 -13.68
C GLU A 134 1.76 17.66 -13.59
N VAL A 135 3.00 17.35 -13.19
CA VAL A 135 4.10 18.31 -13.06
C VAL A 135 5.31 17.79 -13.83
N GLY A 136 5.48 18.25 -15.07
CA GLY A 136 6.54 17.75 -15.95
C GLY A 136 6.27 16.29 -16.34
N ASP A 137 7.20 15.41 -15.98
CA ASP A 137 7.15 13.97 -16.30
C ASP A 137 6.58 13.11 -15.17
N VAL A 138 6.21 13.73 -14.04
CA VAL A 138 5.61 13.05 -12.89
C VAL A 138 4.17 13.51 -12.66
N VAL A 139 3.43 12.70 -11.92
CA VAL A 139 2.11 13.04 -11.37
C VAL A 139 2.25 13.11 -9.86
N GLN A 140 1.89 14.24 -9.27
CA GLN A 140 1.80 14.40 -7.81
C GLN A 140 0.41 13.97 -7.33
N TRP A 141 0.38 13.15 -6.28
CA TRP A 141 -0.82 12.57 -5.73
C TRP A 141 -1.06 13.04 -4.30
N GLU A 142 -2.30 13.35 -3.98
CA GLU A 142 -2.79 13.53 -2.61
C GLU A 142 -4.08 12.72 -2.44
N LEU A 143 -4.13 11.80 -1.48
CA LEU A 143 -5.35 11.12 -1.07
C LEU A 143 -5.78 11.64 0.30
N ARG A 144 -6.99 12.20 0.35
CA ARG A 144 -7.61 12.69 1.59
C ARG A 144 -8.84 11.87 1.96
N VAL A 145 -9.04 11.70 3.26
CA VAL A 145 -10.11 10.89 3.84
C VAL A 145 -11.01 11.72 4.75
N THR A 146 -12.32 11.53 4.62
CA THR A 146 -13.34 11.97 5.59
C THR A 146 -14.06 10.72 6.10
N ALA A 147 -13.88 10.38 7.39
CA ALA A 147 -14.48 9.22 8.05
C ALA A 147 -15.24 9.68 9.29
N LEU A 148 -16.55 9.91 9.14
CA LEU A 148 -17.39 10.47 10.21
C LEU A 148 -17.76 9.45 11.30
N SER A 149 -17.60 8.15 11.00
CA SER A 149 -17.82 7.06 11.96
C SER A 149 -16.64 6.85 12.91
N ASN A 150 -15.48 7.45 12.64
CA ASN A 150 -14.32 7.37 13.53
C ASN A 150 -14.50 8.29 14.74
N ASP A 151 -13.80 7.97 15.83
CA ASP A 151 -13.74 8.80 17.04
C ASP A 151 -12.26 9.04 17.42
N PRO A 152 -11.71 10.24 17.16
CA PRO A 152 -12.37 11.40 16.57
C PRO A 152 -12.67 11.22 15.06
N ALA A 153 -13.70 11.90 14.58
CA ALA A 153 -14.04 11.89 13.15
C ALA A 153 -12.91 12.52 12.33
N PHE A 154 -12.54 11.87 11.22
CA PHE A 154 -11.63 12.48 10.25
C PHE A 154 -12.43 13.36 9.30
N ASP A 155 -11.96 14.59 9.06
CA ASP A 155 -12.52 15.48 8.05
C ASP A 155 -11.43 15.99 7.11
N ASN A 156 -11.43 15.44 5.89
CA ASN A 156 -10.55 15.83 4.79
C ASN A 156 -9.05 15.81 5.16
N VAL A 157 -8.66 14.82 5.96
CA VAL A 157 -7.30 14.61 6.46
C VAL A 157 -6.46 13.94 5.39
N LEU A 158 -5.19 14.31 5.26
CA LEU A 158 -4.26 13.66 4.34
C LEU A 158 -3.96 12.25 4.82
N TRP A 159 -4.18 11.24 3.98
CA TRP A 159 -3.91 9.84 4.31
C TRP A 159 -2.63 9.35 3.62
N PHE A 160 -2.42 9.73 2.36
CA PHE A 160 -1.11 9.63 1.74
C PHE A 160 -0.90 10.70 0.68
N GLU A 161 0.36 11.00 0.43
CA GLU A 161 0.82 11.82 -0.70
C GLU A 161 1.99 11.15 -1.39
N GLY A 162 2.32 11.61 -2.60
CA GLY A 162 3.50 11.12 -3.27
C GLY A 162 3.54 11.46 -4.75
N GLN A 163 4.33 10.72 -5.49
CA GLN A 163 4.48 10.95 -6.93
C GLN A 163 4.68 9.64 -7.68
N THR A 164 4.33 9.66 -8.95
CA THR A 164 4.56 8.55 -9.87
C THR A 164 5.11 9.09 -11.18
N ALA A 165 5.83 8.23 -11.92
CA ALA A 165 5.99 8.46 -13.35
C ALA A 165 4.60 8.57 -14.02
N ARG A 166 4.54 9.23 -15.19
CA ARG A 166 3.26 9.46 -15.90
C ARG A 166 2.54 8.17 -16.29
N ASP A 167 3.27 7.10 -16.52
CA ASP A 167 2.73 5.77 -16.83
C ASP A 167 2.35 4.97 -15.56
N GLY A 168 2.66 5.49 -14.38
CA GLY A 168 2.43 4.82 -13.09
C GLY A 168 3.40 3.66 -12.82
N ALA A 169 4.45 3.50 -13.64
CA ALA A 169 5.33 2.33 -13.53
C ALA A 169 6.22 2.38 -12.29
N GLU A 170 6.69 3.56 -11.91
CA GLU A 170 7.47 3.79 -10.70
C GLU A 170 6.83 4.89 -9.87
N GLY A 171 7.05 4.84 -8.57
CA GLY A 171 6.53 5.86 -7.68
C GLY A 171 6.99 5.72 -6.24
N THR A 172 6.68 6.76 -5.49
CA THR A 172 6.96 6.87 -4.06
C THR A 172 5.73 7.48 -3.38
N TRP A 173 5.23 6.83 -2.33
CA TRP A 173 4.15 7.33 -1.48
C TRP A 173 4.61 7.44 -0.03
N THR A 174 4.17 8.49 0.64
CA THR A 174 4.33 8.71 2.07
C THR A 174 2.97 8.60 2.73
N PHE A 175 2.84 7.68 3.68
CA PHE A 175 1.61 7.47 4.45
C PHE A 175 1.60 8.33 5.70
N HIS A 176 0.42 8.83 6.03
CA HIS A 176 0.15 9.60 7.24
C HIS A 176 -0.84 8.87 8.14
N ASP A 177 -0.65 9.01 9.45
CA ASP A 177 -1.56 8.45 10.43
C ASP A 177 -2.49 9.54 11.00
N PRO A 178 -3.77 9.58 10.57
CA PRO A 178 -4.74 10.56 11.04
C PRO A 178 -5.18 10.34 12.49
N GLU A 179 -4.88 9.20 13.12
CA GLU A 179 -5.16 8.94 14.54
C GLU A 179 -4.12 9.59 15.45
N LEU A 180 -2.90 9.83 14.94
CA LEU A 180 -1.83 10.47 15.69
C LEU A 180 -1.92 12.00 15.63
N ALA A 181 -1.59 12.63 16.76
CA ALA A 181 -1.63 14.08 16.89
C ALA A 181 -0.72 14.76 15.85
N GLY A 182 -1.32 15.59 14.99
CA GLY A 182 -0.60 16.32 13.94
C GLY A 182 -0.52 15.60 12.60
N ASN A 183 -1.14 14.42 12.46
CA ASN A 183 -1.13 13.63 11.21
C ASN A 183 0.29 13.41 10.64
N PRO A 184 1.24 12.91 11.46
CA PRO A 184 2.62 12.72 11.04
C PRO A 184 2.71 11.69 9.91
N ALA A 185 3.78 11.81 9.11
CA ALA A 185 4.17 10.74 8.20
C ALA A 185 4.70 9.55 9.02
N VAL A 186 4.25 8.34 8.67
CA VAL A 186 4.54 7.11 9.43
C VAL A 186 5.23 6.03 8.60
N GLY A 187 5.07 6.05 7.27
CA GLY A 187 5.74 5.09 6.41
C GLY A 187 5.94 5.60 4.99
N GLU A 188 6.88 4.99 4.28
CA GLU A 188 7.16 5.27 2.87
C GLU A 188 7.12 3.98 2.06
N LEU A 189 6.38 4.01 0.94
CA LEU A 189 6.34 2.97 -0.06
C LEU A 189 7.06 3.46 -1.31
N ALA A 190 7.94 2.65 -1.87
CA ALA A 190 8.49 2.88 -3.21
C ALA A 190 8.38 1.61 -4.05
N TRP A 191 8.15 1.77 -5.35
CA TRP A 191 8.10 0.66 -6.30
C TRP A 191 8.63 1.10 -7.65
N GLY A 192 9.04 0.14 -8.47
CA GLY A 192 9.53 0.38 -9.82
C GLY A 192 10.21 -0.85 -10.40
N ASP A 193 11.04 -0.61 -11.41
CA ASP A 193 11.89 -1.60 -12.07
C ASP A 193 13.31 -1.04 -12.16
N ASP A 194 14.32 -1.88 -11.91
CA ASP A 194 15.73 -1.54 -12.12
C ASP A 194 16.50 -2.68 -12.81
N ASP A 195 17.83 -2.58 -12.86
CA ASP A 195 18.71 -3.59 -13.47
C ASP A 195 18.63 -4.96 -12.78
N GLU A 196 18.05 -5.03 -11.58
CA GLU A 196 17.84 -6.23 -10.75
C GLU A 196 16.36 -6.65 -10.71
N GLY A 197 15.52 -6.12 -11.61
CA GLY A 197 14.12 -6.48 -11.78
C GLY A 197 13.15 -5.52 -11.09
N ALA A 198 11.90 -5.98 -10.91
CA ALA A 198 10.88 -5.22 -10.21
C ALA A 198 11.22 -5.14 -8.71
N TYR A 199 10.96 -4.00 -8.08
CA TYR A 199 11.16 -3.82 -6.64
C TYR A 199 9.95 -3.16 -5.98
N LEU A 200 9.81 -3.46 -4.69
CA LEU A 200 8.94 -2.75 -3.75
C LEU A 200 9.66 -2.61 -2.41
N THR A 201 9.58 -1.43 -1.79
CA THR A 201 10.08 -1.18 -0.44
C THR A 201 9.01 -0.53 0.41
N LEU A 202 8.87 -0.97 1.67
CA LEU A 202 8.03 -0.33 2.67
C LEU A 202 8.87 -0.05 3.92
N GLU A 203 9.09 1.23 4.22
CA GLU A 203 9.88 1.70 5.36
C GLU A 203 8.98 2.31 6.43
N CYS A 204 9.24 1.97 7.70
CA CYS A 204 8.68 2.66 8.85
C CYS A 204 9.56 3.88 9.20
N ILE A 205 9.02 5.09 9.10
CA ILE A 205 9.79 6.33 9.29
C ILE A 205 9.46 7.06 10.61
N SER A 206 8.61 6.48 11.44
CA SER A 206 8.18 7.05 12.72
C SER A 206 7.75 5.98 13.71
N GLY A 207 7.81 6.29 15.01
CA GLY A 207 7.38 5.38 16.08
C GLY A 207 8.52 4.53 16.63
N ASP A 208 8.16 3.43 17.30
CA ASP A 208 9.11 2.54 17.96
C ASP A 208 9.88 1.66 16.96
N ASP A 209 9.27 1.39 15.80
CA ASP A 209 9.80 0.54 14.73
C ASP A 209 10.52 1.35 13.62
N ILE A 210 10.97 2.57 13.94
CA ILE A 210 11.62 3.44 12.96
C ILE A 210 12.88 2.79 12.36
N GLY A 211 12.98 2.82 11.03
CA GLY A 211 14.03 2.18 10.26
C GLY A 211 13.74 0.72 9.90
N ASP A 212 12.64 0.12 10.38
CA ASP A 212 12.19 -1.16 9.85
C ASP A 212 11.89 -1.03 8.36
N LEU A 213 12.43 -1.95 7.57
CA LEU A 213 12.34 -1.90 6.11
C LEU A 213 12.02 -3.27 5.55
N LEU A 214 10.86 -3.38 4.91
CA LEU A 214 10.52 -4.49 4.02
C LEU A 214 11.03 -4.19 2.62
N THR A 215 11.69 -5.17 2.00
CA THR A 215 12.06 -5.14 0.59
C THR A 215 11.51 -6.37 -0.11
N TYR A 216 11.03 -6.19 -1.32
CA TYR A 216 10.62 -7.26 -2.22
C TYR A 216 11.27 -7.02 -3.58
N ARG A 217 11.82 -8.07 -4.17
CA ARG A 217 12.38 -8.05 -5.52
C ARG A 217 11.90 -9.24 -6.33
N HIS A 218 11.65 -9.00 -7.62
CA HIS A 218 11.25 -10.01 -8.59
C HIS A 218 11.98 -9.82 -9.92
N ASP A 219 12.86 -10.78 -10.23
CA ASP A 219 13.53 -10.92 -11.52
C ASP A 219 13.34 -12.37 -11.99
N ALA A 220 12.23 -12.61 -12.69
CA ALA A 220 11.71 -13.94 -12.93
C ALA A 220 12.79 -14.92 -13.49
N PRO A 221 12.98 -16.10 -12.86
CA PRO A 221 12.10 -16.70 -11.85
C PRO A 221 12.51 -16.42 -10.39
N ALA A 222 13.49 -15.55 -10.16
CA ALA A 222 14.02 -15.29 -8.82
C ALA A 222 13.17 -14.26 -8.09
N CYS A 223 12.82 -14.60 -6.85
CA CYS A 223 12.12 -13.70 -5.93
C CYS A 223 12.93 -13.58 -4.64
N ILE A 224 12.90 -12.39 -4.05
CA ILE A 224 13.55 -12.10 -2.77
C ILE A 224 12.57 -11.31 -1.92
N VAL A 225 12.45 -11.70 -0.65
CA VAL A 225 11.88 -10.84 0.39
C VAL A 225 12.94 -10.62 1.45
N GLY A 226 13.21 -9.37 1.74
CA GLY A 226 14.14 -8.94 2.77
C GLY A 226 13.42 -8.14 3.85
N PHE A 227 13.85 -8.29 5.10
CA PHE A 227 13.37 -7.46 6.20
C PHE A 227 14.58 -6.98 7.00
N HIS A 228 14.66 -5.68 7.23
CA HIS A 228 15.61 -5.05 8.14
C HIS A 228 14.86 -4.60 9.39
N ASP A 229 15.39 -4.98 10.56
CA ASP A 229 14.92 -4.49 11.86
C ASP A 229 15.78 -3.28 12.26
N GLY A 230 15.20 -2.09 12.25
CA GLY A 230 15.90 -0.84 12.55
C GLY A 230 16.36 -0.72 14.01
N GLY A 231 15.69 -1.43 14.93
CA GLY A 231 16.02 -1.44 16.35
C GLY A 231 17.23 -2.32 16.69
N THR A 232 17.35 -3.48 16.03
CA THR A 232 18.44 -4.44 16.26
C THR A 232 19.55 -4.39 15.20
N GLY A 233 19.26 -3.81 14.03
CA GLY A 233 20.14 -3.82 12.86
C GLY A 233 20.26 -5.20 12.20
N HIS A 234 19.30 -6.10 12.46
CA HIS A 234 19.30 -7.45 11.91
C HIS A 234 18.65 -7.49 10.54
N ASP A 235 19.27 -8.22 9.62
CA ASP A 235 18.76 -8.48 8.28
C ASP A 235 18.22 -9.91 8.17
N TYR A 236 17.09 -10.03 7.48
CA TYR A 236 16.44 -11.27 7.11
C TYR A 236 16.39 -11.30 5.58
N ASP A 237 16.79 -12.41 4.98
CA ASP A 237 16.84 -12.57 3.52
C ASP A 237 16.27 -13.95 3.17
N ILE A 238 15.13 -13.96 2.48
CA ILE A 238 14.47 -15.17 2.00
C ILE A 238 14.41 -15.09 0.48
N ARG A 239 14.92 -16.12 -0.19
CA ARG A 239 15.02 -16.20 -1.64
C ARG A 239 14.37 -17.47 -2.14
N TRP A 240 13.63 -17.39 -3.23
CA TRP A 240 13.09 -18.58 -3.89
C TRP A 240 13.07 -18.42 -5.39
N ASN A 241 13.02 -19.55 -6.07
CA ASN A 241 12.79 -19.63 -7.50
C ASN A 241 11.34 -20.07 -7.72
N GLU A 242 10.51 -19.18 -8.25
CA GLU A 242 9.08 -19.45 -8.46
C GLU A 242 8.81 -20.57 -9.48
N ARG A 243 9.80 -20.89 -10.33
CA ARG A 243 9.68 -21.92 -11.38
C ARG A 243 9.91 -23.33 -10.86
N ASP A 244 10.95 -23.54 -10.05
CA ASP A 244 11.31 -24.88 -9.55
C ASP A 244 11.07 -25.07 -8.05
N GLY A 245 10.79 -24.00 -7.32
CA GLY A 245 10.47 -24.03 -5.90
C GLY A 245 11.65 -24.18 -4.96
N SER A 246 12.89 -24.23 -5.47
CA SER A 246 14.10 -24.21 -4.64
C SER A 246 14.33 -22.82 -4.03
N GLY A 247 15.13 -22.76 -2.96
CA GLY A 247 15.39 -21.48 -2.30
C GLY A 247 16.26 -21.57 -1.06
N SER A 248 16.33 -20.45 -0.34
CA SER A 248 17.11 -20.32 0.88
C SER A 248 16.57 -19.24 1.82
N LEU A 249 16.94 -19.35 3.09
CA LEU A 249 16.77 -18.28 4.08
C LEU A 249 18.09 -18.01 4.81
N LEU A 250 18.32 -16.74 5.13
CA LEU A 250 19.40 -16.26 5.98
C LEU A 250 18.79 -15.32 7.03
N VAL A 251 18.73 -15.78 8.28
CA VAL A 251 18.15 -15.03 9.40
C VAL A 251 18.98 -15.30 10.67
N PRO A 252 19.15 -14.32 11.59
CA PRO A 252 20.10 -14.45 12.72
C PRO A 252 19.74 -15.54 13.74
N ASP A 253 18.45 -15.82 13.89
CA ASP A 253 17.87 -16.71 14.89
C ASP A 253 17.66 -18.16 14.38
N TYR A 254 18.12 -18.48 13.16
CA TYR A 254 18.02 -19.82 12.58
C TYR A 254 19.35 -20.29 12.00
N ASN A 255 19.61 -21.61 12.04
CA ASN A 255 20.82 -22.24 11.51
C ASN A 255 22.14 -21.54 11.95
N GLY A 256 22.15 -20.99 13.17
CA GLY A 256 23.28 -20.24 13.71
C GLY A 256 23.63 -18.96 12.95
N GLY A 257 22.65 -18.34 12.28
CA GLY A 257 22.86 -17.15 11.45
C GLY A 257 23.49 -17.46 10.09
N MET A 258 23.56 -18.74 9.70
CA MET A 258 24.08 -19.16 8.39
C MET A 258 22.94 -19.46 7.43
N ARG A 259 23.21 -19.29 6.13
CA ARG A 259 22.23 -19.59 5.09
C ARG A 259 21.81 -21.06 5.15
N ALA A 260 20.50 -21.28 5.08
CA ALA A 260 19.88 -22.60 5.04
C ALA A 260 19.08 -22.73 3.73
N CYS A 261 19.14 -23.90 3.08
CA CYS A 261 18.65 -24.07 1.71
C CYS A 261 17.69 -25.25 1.58
N TRP A 262 16.80 -25.19 0.58
CA TRP A 262 15.93 -26.30 0.21
C TRP A 262 15.95 -26.55 -1.30
N ASP A 263 15.73 -27.80 -1.70
CA ASP A 263 15.71 -28.22 -3.11
C ASP A 263 14.35 -27.97 -3.82
N MET A 264 14.22 -28.39 -5.08
CA MET A 264 12.97 -28.26 -5.87
C MET A 264 11.77 -29.06 -5.29
N HIS A 265 12.02 -29.99 -4.37
CA HIS A 265 11.00 -30.72 -3.63
C HIS A 265 10.80 -30.13 -2.23
N GLN A 266 11.45 -29.00 -1.95
CA GLN A 266 11.44 -28.28 -0.69
C GLN A 266 12.07 -29.05 0.47
N ASN A 267 12.83 -30.12 0.19
CA ASN A 267 13.60 -30.82 1.20
C ASN A 267 14.83 -30.00 1.59
N ASP A 268 15.23 -30.09 2.85
CA ASP A 268 16.45 -29.50 3.34
C ASP A 268 17.66 -29.99 2.53
N SER A 269 18.46 -29.04 2.06
CA SER A 269 19.60 -29.31 1.17
C SER A 269 20.83 -28.51 1.57
N VAL A 270 21.98 -28.94 1.06
CA VAL A 270 23.22 -28.17 1.22
C VAL A 270 23.16 -26.96 0.30
N CYS A 271 23.46 -25.78 0.84
CA CYS A 271 23.54 -24.57 0.05
C CYS A 271 24.64 -24.64 -1.03
N PRO A 272 24.39 -24.15 -2.25
CA PRO A 272 25.38 -24.09 -3.32
C PRO A 272 26.62 -23.24 -2.99
#